data_AF-A0A841CG69-F1
#
_entry.id   AF-A0A841CG69-F1
#
_cell.length_a   1.000
_cell.length_b   1.000
_cell.length_c   1.000
_cell.angle_alpha   90.00
_cell.angle_beta   90.00
_cell.angle_gamma   90.00
#
_symmetry.space_group_name_H-M   'P 1'
#
loop_
_entity.id
_entity.type
_entity.pdbx_description
1 polymer ?
#
loop_
_entity_poly.entity_id
_entity_poly.type
_entity_poly.pdbx_seq_one_letter_code
_entity_poly.pdbx_strand_id
1 'polypeptide(L)'
;MTDRTALRAAAQGGDADAMVELALLLEEDLTGEDDEDELQDEVGGWLSRAAATGHVRGIAEFGSFLWHVWKDEDAALPWLRQAADAGQADAMAVLGDVYDFLGDVEQARRWYGQAAERGDEHAADNLAALDRLIG
;
A
#
# COMPACT_ATOMS: atom_id res chain seq x y z
N MET A 1 -0.79 2.74 -23.93
CA MET A 1 -2.25 2.70 -23.69
C MET A 1 -2.57 1.28 -23.29
N THR A 2 -2.60 1.02 -21.99
CA THR A 2 -2.93 -0.31 -21.45
C THR A 2 -4.41 -0.57 -21.75
N ASP A 3 -4.74 -1.72 -22.35
CA ASP A 3 -6.13 -2.08 -22.65
C ASP A 3 -6.81 -2.62 -21.39
N ARG A 4 -7.67 -1.79 -20.78
CA ARG A 4 -8.46 -2.13 -19.60
C ARG A 4 -9.26 -3.42 -19.74
N THR A 5 -9.77 -3.69 -20.94
CA THR A 5 -10.61 -4.87 -21.18
C THR A 5 -9.77 -6.14 -21.16
N ALA A 6 -8.61 -6.11 -21.81
CA ALA A 6 -7.65 -7.21 -21.78
C ALA A 6 -7.11 -7.46 -20.37
N LEU A 7 -6.80 -6.38 -19.64
CA LEU A 7 -6.31 -6.45 -18.27
C LEU A 7 -7.35 -7.07 -17.33
N ARG A 8 -8.62 -6.66 -17.46
CA ARG A 8 -9.74 -7.24 -16.72
C ARG A 8 -9.91 -8.72 -16.99
N ALA A 9 -9.79 -9.15 -18.25
CA ALA A 9 -9.87 -10.57 -18.59
C ALA A 9 -8.72 -11.39 -17.96
N ALA A 10 -7.50 -10.85 -17.97
CA ALA A 10 -6.34 -11.49 -17.33
C ALA A 10 -6.50 -11.57 -15.80
N ALA A 11 -6.91 -10.48 -15.16
CA ALA A 11 -7.18 -10.44 -13.72
C ALA A 11 -8.27 -11.44 -13.31
N GLN A 12 -9.36 -11.53 -14.10
CA GLN A 12 -10.41 -12.56 -13.90
C GLN A 12 -9.87 -13.99 -14.08
N GLY A 13 -8.87 -14.17 -14.94
CA GLY A 13 -8.16 -15.43 -15.16
C GLY A 13 -7.18 -15.82 -14.04
N GLY A 14 -6.97 -14.97 -13.03
CA GLY A 14 -6.10 -15.25 -11.89
C GLY A 14 -4.69 -14.67 -11.99
N ASP A 15 -4.41 -13.85 -13.00
CA ASP A 15 -3.14 -13.16 -13.15
C ASP A 15 -3.01 -12.04 -12.08
N ALA A 16 -2.10 -12.22 -11.12
CA ALA A 16 -1.93 -11.31 -10.00
C ALA A 16 -1.30 -9.98 -10.40
N ASP A 17 -0.41 -9.95 -11.41
CA ASP A 17 0.12 -8.70 -11.95
C ASP A 17 -1.02 -7.91 -12.60
N ALA A 18 -1.88 -8.59 -13.38
CA ALA A 18 -3.03 -7.94 -14.00
C ALA A 18 -4.05 -7.41 -12.98
N MET A 19 -4.23 -8.09 -11.84
CA MET A 19 -5.08 -7.59 -10.75
C MET A 19 -4.53 -6.30 -10.15
N VAL A 20 -3.22 -6.23 -9.88
CA VAL A 20 -2.57 -5.02 -9.35
C VAL A 20 -2.64 -3.87 -10.34
N GLU A 21 -2.26 -4.13 -11.60
CA GLU A 21 -2.27 -3.10 -12.64
C GLU A 21 -3.69 -2.59 -12.92
N LEU A 22 -4.70 -3.45 -12.83
CA LEU A 22 -6.10 -3.03 -12.98
C LEU A 22 -6.53 -2.14 -11.81
N ALA A 23 -6.19 -2.54 -10.58
CA ALA A 23 -6.52 -1.77 -9.39
C ALA A 23 -5.93 -0.36 -9.45
N LEU A 24 -4.63 -0.22 -9.74
CA LEU A 24 -3.97 1.08 -9.84
C LEU A 24 -4.56 1.97 -10.93
N LEU A 25 -4.94 1.36 -12.06
CA LEU A 25 -5.58 2.10 -13.13
C LEU A 25 -7.01 2.54 -12.76
N LEU A 26 -7.72 1.78 -11.93
CA LEU A 26 -9.02 2.18 -11.39
C LEU A 26 -8.87 3.26 -10.31
N GLU A 27 -7.79 3.25 -9.54
CA GLU A 27 -7.48 4.32 -8.57
C GLU A 27 -7.23 5.67 -9.23
N GLU A 28 -6.60 5.71 -10.40
CA GLU A 28 -6.45 6.95 -11.18
C GLU A 28 -7.81 7.58 -11.54
N ASP A 29 -8.86 6.76 -11.70
CA ASP A 29 -10.21 7.22 -12.02
C ASP A 29 -11.02 7.60 -10.77
N LEU A 30 -10.59 7.25 -9.55
CA LEU A 30 -11.29 7.62 -8.30
C LEU A 30 -11.46 9.13 -8.14
N THR A 31 -10.63 9.95 -8.81
CA THR A 31 -10.72 11.40 -8.70
C THR A 31 -11.90 11.96 -9.50
N GLY A 32 -13.05 12.15 -8.84
CA GLY A 32 -14.14 13.00 -9.33
C GLY A 32 -15.39 12.29 -9.83
N GLU A 33 -15.60 11.02 -9.47
CA GLU A 33 -16.84 10.30 -9.76
C GLU A 33 -17.83 10.34 -8.58
N ASP A 34 -19.13 10.33 -8.89
CA ASP A 34 -20.21 10.33 -7.89
C ASP A 34 -20.30 8.99 -7.11
N ASP A 35 -19.63 7.94 -7.59
CA ASP A 35 -19.68 6.54 -7.09
C ASP A 35 -18.33 6.05 -6.51
N GLU A 36 -17.63 6.93 -5.77
CA GLU A 36 -16.30 6.65 -5.19
C GLU A 36 -16.26 5.36 -4.35
N ASP A 37 -17.33 5.08 -3.58
CA ASP A 37 -17.41 3.89 -2.72
C ASP A 37 -17.39 2.56 -3.52
N GLU A 38 -18.13 2.49 -4.64
CA GLU A 38 -18.15 1.28 -5.48
C GLU A 38 -16.80 1.04 -6.17
N LEU A 39 -16.13 2.12 -6.60
CA LEU A 39 -14.79 2.04 -7.17
C LEU A 39 -13.76 1.59 -6.12
N GLN A 40 -13.84 2.11 -4.88
CA GLN A 40 -12.97 1.67 -3.79
C GLN A 40 -13.16 0.19 -3.48
N ASP A 41 -14.40 -0.29 -3.45
CA ASP A 41 -14.71 -1.72 -3.26
C ASP A 41 -14.12 -2.59 -4.37
N GLU A 42 -14.19 -2.11 -5.62
CA GLU A 42 -13.60 -2.81 -6.75
C GLU A 42 -12.07 -2.86 -6.68
N VAL A 43 -11.42 -1.72 -6.41
CA VAL A 43 -9.97 -1.62 -6.25
C VAL A 43 -9.49 -2.55 -5.14
N GLY A 44 -10.07 -2.41 -3.94
CA GLY A 44 -9.71 -3.24 -2.78
C GLY A 44 -9.96 -4.72 -3.03
N GLY A 45 -11.03 -5.07 -3.76
CA GLY A 45 -11.31 -6.44 -4.19
C GLY A 45 -10.22 -7.03 -5.08
N TRP A 46 -9.70 -6.27 -6.05
CA TRP A 46 -8.60 -6.72 -6.90
C TRP A 46 -7.29 -6.85 -6.14
N LEU A 47 -6.94 -5.86 -5.31
CA LEU A 47 -5.74 -5.88 -4.49
C LEU A 47 -5.75 -7.04 -3.48
N SER A 48 -6.88 -7.29 -2.82
CA SER A 48 -7.05 -8.42 -1.89
C SER A 48 -6.80 -9.76 -2.58
N ARG A 49 -7.34 -9.94 -3.80
CA ARG A 49 -7.14 -11.15 -4.58
C ARG A 49 -5.69 -11.32 -5.01
N ALA A 50 -5.03 -10.23 -5.45
CA ALA A 50 -3.60 -10.25 -5.77
C ALA A 50 -2.77 -10.64 -4.54
N ALA A 51 -3.04 -10.02 -3.39
CA ALA A 51 -2.36 -10.31 -2.13
C ALA A 51 -2.53 -11.78 -1.69
N ALA A 52 -3.73 -12.34 -1.86
CA ALA A 52 -4.03 -13.74 -1.54
C ALA A 52 -3.22 -14.76 -2.37
N THR A 53 -2.68 -14.36 -3.53
CA THR A 53 -1.77 -15.22 -4.32
C THR A 53 -0.34 -15.26 -3.77
N GLY A 54 0.00 -14.40 -2.81
CA GLY A 54 1.37 -14.19 -2.34
C GLY A 54 2.15 -13.17 -3.19
N HIS A 55 1.49 -12.47 -4.11
CA HIS A 55 2.14 -11.46 -4.96
C HIS A 55 2.64 -10.29 -4.12
N VAL A 56 3.96 -10.08 -4.09
CA VAL A 56 4.59 -9.13 -3.16
C VAL A 56 4.09 -7.70 -3.33
N ARG A 57 3.93 -7.22 -4.57
CA ARG A 57 3.35 -5.88 -4.83
C ARG A 57 1.89 -5.82 -4.36
N GLY A 58 1.02 -6.73 -4.83
CA GLY A 58 -0.37 -6.82 -4.36
C GLY A 58 -0.53 -6.88 -2.83
N ILE A 59 0.37 -7.56 -2.10
CA ILE A 59 0.40 -7.53 -0.63
C ILE A 59 0.65 -6.10 -0.11
N ALA A 60 1.65 -5.40 -0.67
CA ALA A 60 1.99 -4.04 -0.29
C ALA A 60 0.84 -3.06 -0.59
N GLU A 61 0.34 -3.09 -1.82
CA GLU A 61 -0.75 -2.23 -2.28
C GLU A 61 -2.02 -2.48 -1.47
N PHE A 62 -2.38 -3.75 -1.20
CA PHE A 62 -3.55 -4.06 -0.40
C PHE A 62 -3.41 -3.57 1.05
N GLY A 63 -2.23 -3.74 1.66
CA GLY A 63 -1.95 -3.22 2.99
C GLY A 63 -2.04 -1.69 3.06
N SER A 64 -1.50 -1.00 2.04
CA SER A 64 -1.59 0.45 1.89
C SER A 64 -3.04 0.90 1.73
N PHE A 65 -3.81 0.21 0.90
CA PHE A 65 -5.21 0.49 0.64
C PHE A 65 -6.08 0.34 1.90
N LEU A 66 -5.86 -0.73 2.68
CA LEU A 66 -6.52 -0.95 3.97
C LEU A 66 -6.27 0.22 4.92
N TRP A 67 -5.02 0.70 5.02
CA TRP A 67 -4.64 1.78 5.93
C TRP A 67 -5.15 3.15 5.46
N HIS A 68 -4.92 3.51 4.20
CA HIS A 68 -5.19 4.87 3.72
C HIS A 68 -6.61 5.08 3.21
N VAL A 69 -7.24 4.09 2.60
CA VAL A 69 -8.55 4.24 1.96
C VAL A 69 -9.65 3.69 2.86
N TRP A 70 -9.62 2.40 3.15
CA TRP A 70 -10.65 1.76 3.99
C TRP A 70 -10.51 2.08 5.49
N LYS A 71 -9.38 2.63 5.92
CA LYS A 71 -9.08 2.94 7.33
C LYS A 71 -9.24 1.72 8.26
N ASP A 72 -8.97 0.51 7.75
CA ASP A 72 -8.96 -0.73 8.52
C ASP A 72 -7.53 -1.01 9.01
N GLU A 73 -7.17 -0.32 10.10
CA GLU A 73 -5.83 -0.33 10.69
C GLU A 73 -5.42 -1.74 11.16
N ASP A 74 -6.36 -2.46 11.77
CA ASP A 74 -6.14 -3.81 12.31
C ASP A 74 -5.86 -4.82 11.19
N ALA A 75 -6.57 -4.71 10.06
CA ALA A 75 -6.34 -5.55 8.90
C ALA A 75 -5.08 -5.17 8.14
N ALA A 76 -4.71 -3.88 8.06
CA ALA A 76 -3.58 -3.40 7.29
C ALA A 76 -2.23 -3.94 7.81
N LEU A 77 -2.03 -3.91 9.12
CA LEU A 77 -0.74 -4.19 9.77
C LEU A 77 -0.10 -5.54 9.35
N PRO A 78 -0.79 -6.69 9.36
CA PRO A 78 -0.17 -7.96 8.95
C PRO A 78 0.26 -7.96 7.46
N TRP A 79 -0.50 -7.33 6.56
CA TRP A 79 -0.14 -7.26 5.14
C TRP A 79 1.06 -6.35 4.91
N LEU A 80 1.06 -5.17 5.51
CA LEU A 80 2.16 -4.22 5.45
C LEU A 80 3.44 -4.83 6.03
N ARG A 81 3.33 -5.56 7.15
CA ARG A 81 4.44 -6.30 7.74
C ARG A 81 5.02 -7.33 6.79
N GLN A 82 4.16 -8.12 6.16
CA GLN A 82 4.58 -9.15 5.21
C GLN A 82 5.29 -8.55 3.99
N ALA A 83 4.78 -7.45 3.42
CA ALA A 83 5.42 -6.77 2.29
C ALA A 83 6.75 -6.11 2.67
N ALA A 84 6.81 -5.45 3.82
CA ALA A 84 8.04 -4.85 4.33
C ALA A 84 9.11 -5.91 4.62
N ASP A 85 8.76 -7.03 5.23
CA ASP A 85 9.70 -8.15 5.45
C ASP A 85 10.16 -8.78 4.11
N ALA A 86 9.36 -8.66 3.04
CA ALA A 86 9.73 -9.02 1.67
C ALA A 86 10.56 -7.95 0.93
N GLY A 87 10.84 -6.81 1.57
CA GLY A 87 11.73 -5.77 1.05
C GLY A 87 11.06 -4.63 0.28
N GLN A 88 9.73 -4.54 0.28
CA GLN A 88 9.01 -3.44 -0.37
C GLN A 88 9.19 -2.14 0.42
N ALA A 89 9.82 -1.13 -0.20
CA ALA A 89 10.11 0.15 0.43
C ALA A 89 8.81 0.90 0.79
N ASP A 90 7.84 0.93 -0.11
CA ASP A 90 6.56 1.62 0.09
C ASP A 90 5.82 1.05 1.32
N ALA A 91 5.79 -0.28 1.46
CA ALA A 91 5.20 -0.92 2.65
C ALA A 91 5.96 -0.62 3.95
N MET A 92 7.29 -0.43 3.87
CA MET A 92 8.06 0.03 5.03
C MET A 92 7.72 1.46 5.40
N ALA A 93 7.53 2.35 4.43
CA ALA A 93 7.11 3.72 4.68
C ALA A 93 5.73 3.76 5.36
N VAL A 94 4.76 3.00 4.84
CA VAL A 94 3.41 2.91 5.45
C VAL A 94 3.46 2.28 6.84
N LEU A 95 4.31 1.28 7.10
CA LEU A 95 4.53 0.80 8.48
C LEU A 95 5.08 1.89 9.39
N GLY A 96 5.96 2.75 8.87
CA GLY A 96 6.42 3.93 9.58
C GLY A 96 5.25 4.81 10.02
N ASP A 97 4.34 5.10 9.10
CA ASP A 97 3.13 5.90 9.37
C ASP A 97 2.23 5.24 10.43
N VAL A 98 2.03 3.92 10.31
CA VAL A 98 1.24 3.14 11.28
C VAL A 98 1.83 3.27 12.68
N TYR A 99 3.14 3.06 12.84
CA TYR A 99 3.77 3.13 14.16
C TYR A 99 3.85 4.56 14.70
N ASP A 100 4.02 5.56 13.84
CA ASP A 100 3.99 6.97 14.24
C ASP A 100 2.60 7.35 14.77
N PHE A 101 1.54 6.95 14.06
CA PHE A 101 0.16 7.14 14.50
C PHE A 101 -0.13 6.48 15.85
N LEU A 102 0.41 5.28 16.08
CA LEU A 102 0.32 4.57 17.37
C LEU A 102 1.20 5.20 18.47
N GLY A 103 2.03 6.19 18.15
CA GLY A 103 2.97 6.83 19.07
C GLY A 103 4.21 5.98 19.40
N ASP A 104 4.43 4.88 18.67
CA ASP A 104 5.64 4.05 18.79
C ASP A 104 6.76 4.63 17.92
N VAL A 105 7.35 5.72 18.41
CA VAL A 105 8.39 6.48 17.71
C VAL A 105 9.61 5.61 17.39
N GLU A 106 9.95 4.62 18.24
CA GLU A 106 11.11 3.75 17.99
C GLU A 106 10.88 2.88 16.76
N GLN A 107 9.69 2.27 16.66
CA GLN A 107 9.33 1.45 15.51
C GLN A 107 9.11 2.31 14.25
N ALA A 108 8.47 3.47 14.37
CA ALA A 108 8.30 4.40 13.26
C ALA A 108 9.66 4.79 12.66
N ARG A 109 10.60 5.23 13.51
CA ARG A 109 11.97 5.58 13.12
C ARG A 109 12.68 4.43 12.41
N ARG A 110 12.52 3.20 12.93
CA ARG A 110 13.12 2.01 12.33
C ARG A 110 12.60 1.76 10.92
N TRP A 111 11.29 1.79 10.72
CA TRP A 111 10.67 1.51 9.43
C TRP A 111 10.95 2.60 8.41
N TYR A 112 10.82 3.87 8.81
CA TYR A 112 11.20 4.98 7.96
C TYR A 112 12.68 4.95 7.57
N GLY A 113 13.59 4.59 8.49
CA GLY A 113 15.00 4.41 8.17
C GLY A 113 15.24 3.36 7.09
N GLN A 114 14.57 2.20 7.17
CA GLN A 114 14.72 1.15 6.18
C GLN A 114 14.14 1.52 4.81
N ALA A 115 13.04 2.28 4.77
CA ALA A 115 12.47 2.80 3.53
C ALA A 115 13.38 3.89 2.93
N ALA A 116 13.87 4.84 3.73
CA ALA A 116 14.76 5.91 3.31
C ALA A 116 16.10 5.38 2.75
N GLU A 117 16.67 4.32 3.35
CA GLU A 117 17.86 3.63 2.82
C GLU A 117 17.65 3.05 1.41
N ARG A 118 16.38 2.79 1.03
CA ARG A 118 15.99 2.33 -0.30
C ARG A 118 15.58 3.46 -1.24
N GLY A 119 15.71 4.71 -0.81
CA GLY A 119 15.40 5.90 -1.61
C GLY A 119 13.96 6.41 -1.48
N ASP A 120 13.20 5.95 -0.48
CA ASP A 120 11.89 6.50 -0.20
C ASP A 120 12.02 7.91 0.43
N GLU A 121 11.66 8.94 -0.35
CA GLU A 121 11.78 10.34 0.07
C GLU A 121 10.78 10.70 1.18
N HIS A 122 9.57 10.13 1.14
CA HIS A 122 8.54 10.37 2.16
C HIS A 122 9.02 9.88 3.53
N ALA A 123 9.56 8.66 3.58
CA ALA A 123 10.14 8.09 4.77
C ALA A 123 11.36 8.88 5.26
N ALA A 124 12.21 9.37 4.36
CA ALA A 124 13.37 10.18 4.73
C ALA A 124 12.94 11.49 5.41
N ASP A 125 11.91 12.15 4.90
CA ASP A 125 11.37 13.38 5.46
C ASP A 125 10.73 13.14 6.85
N ASN A 126 9.93 12.08 7.00
CA ASN A 126 9.33 11.73 8.28
C ASN A 126 10.37 11.30 9.31
N LEU A 127 11.39 10.53 8.92
CA LEU A 127 12.52 10.19 9.79
C LEU A 127 13.22 11.45 10.30
N ALA A 128 13.49 12.41 9.41
CA ALA A 128 14.11 13.68 9.80
C ALA A 128 13.20 14.52 10.72
N ALA A 129 11.88 14.43 10.56
CA ALA A 129 10.93 15.08 11.47
C ALA A 129 10.96 14.44 12.87
N LEU A 130 10.92 13.11 12.96
CA LEU A 130 11.04 12.38 14.23
C LEU A 130 12.36 12.71 14.93
N ASP A 131 13.49 12.65 14.22
CA ASP A 131 14.80 12.92 14.80
C ASP A 131 14.95 14.35 15.35
N ARG A 132 14.22 15.34 14.78
CA ARG A 132 14.18 16.72 15.30
C ARG A 132 13.32 16.88 16.55
N LEU A 133 12.31 16.03 16.75
CA LEU A 133 11.41 16.11 17.91
C LEU A 133 12.02 15.51 19.18
N ILE A 134 12.99 14.60 19.01
CA ILE A 134 13.62 13.86 20.10
C ILE A 134 15.02 14.44 20.45
N GLY A 135 15.55 15.33 19.61
CA GLY A 135 16.87 15.96 19.72
C GLY A 135 16.94 17.23 20.56
#